data_AF-A0A1T3NYW7-F1
#
_entry.id   AF-A0A1T3NYW7-F1
#
_cell.length_a   1.000
_cell.length_b   1.000
_cell.length_c   1.000
_cell.angle_alpha   90.00
_cell.angle_beta   90.00
_cell.angle_gamma   90.00
#
_symmetry.space_group_name_H-M   'P 1'
#
loop_
_entity.id
_entity.type
_entity.pdbx_description
1 polymer ?
#
loop_
_entity_poly.entity_id
_entity_poly.type
_entity_poly.pdbx_seq_one_letter_code
_entity_poly.pdbx_strand_id
1 'polypeptide(L)' 'MSVPPGPLDTPPWGNAHRTANERRALLYRVLADAGVELGAYDRLMVDWLGDWDNPTVLTVASLIARAGAPTEQGS' A
#
# COMPACT_ATOMS: atom_id res chain seq x y z
N MET A 1 -1.95 3.33 12.28
CA MET A 1 -0.86 2.33 12.15
C MET A 1 -0.16 2.50 10.81
N SER A 2 1.17 2.51 10.80
CA SER A 2 2.01 2.83 9.62
C SER A 2 2.13 1.67 8.63
N VAL A 3 2.55 1.97 7.39
CA VAL A 3 2.93 0.99 6.36
C VAL A 3 4.33 0.46 6.69
N PRO A 4 4.60 -0.86 6.62
CA PRO A 4 5.94 -1.39 6.85
C PRO A 4 6.96 -0.86 5.81
N PRO A 5 8.11 -0.31 6.23
CA PRO A 5 9.05 0.36 5.32
C PRO A 5 10.06 -0.59 4.65
N GLY A 6 10.12 -1.87 5.05
CA GLY A 6 11.12 -2.84 4.60
C GLY A 6 10.52 -4.09 3.94
N PRO A 7 11.37 -5.03 3.49
CA PRO A 7 10.93 -6.34 3.04
C PRO A 7 10.07 -7.05 4.09
N LEU A 8 9.09 -7.83 3.63
CA LEU A 8 8.17 -8.58 4.49
C LEU A 8 8.40 -10.07 4.27
N ASP A 9 8.99 -10.74 5.27
CA ASP A 9 9.18 -12.20 5.27
C ASP A 9 8.01 -12.95 5.91
N THR A 10 7.15 -12.23 6.63
CA THR A 10 5.94 -12.77 7.26
C THR A 10 4.75 -11.85 7.00
N PRO A 11 3.51 -12.38 6.99
CA PRO A 11 2.32 -11.56 6.78
C PRO A 11 2.22 -10.48 7.87
N PRO A 12 1.96 -9.21 7.51
CA PRO A 12 1.87 -8.12 8.47
C PRO A 12 0.51 -8.15 9.18
N TRP A 13 0.29 -9.17 10.03
CA TRP A 13 -0.84 -9.26 10.93
C TRP A 13 -0.70 -8.18 12.01
N GLY A 14 -1.03 -6.93 11.65
CA GLY A 14 -1.23 -5.90 12.65
C GLY A 14 -2.32 -6.34 13.64
N ASN A 15 -2.28 -5.77 14.84
CA ASN A 15 -3.27 -5.97 15.89
C ASN A 15 -4.63 -5.29 15.61
N ALA A 16 -4.77 -4.56 14.50
CA ALA A 16 -5.99 -3.90 14.07
C ALA A 16 -6.47 -4.41 12.71
N HIS A 17 -7.67 -5.01 12.68
CA HIS A 17 -8.37 -5.28 11.43
C HIS A 17 -8.86 -3.96 10.83
N ARG A 18 -8.31 -3.56 9.69
CA ARG A 18 -8.84 -2.44 8.91
C ARG A 18 -10.13 -2.86 8.22
N THR A 19 -11.11 -1.97 8.19
CA THR A 19 -12.27 -2.04 7.31
C THR A 19 -11.84 -1.95 5.84
N ALA A 20 -12.72 -2.34 4.90
CA ALA A 20 -12.45 -2.20 3.47
C ALA A 20 -12.18 -0.74 3.07
N ASN A 21 -12.91 0.21 3.67
CA ASN A 21 -12.71 1.64 3.40
C ASN A 21 -11.34 2.14 3.86
N GLU A 22 -10.87 1.71 5.04
CA GLU A 22 -9.53 2.06 5.53
C GLU A 22 -8.42 1.45 4.67
N ARG A 23 -8.64 0.25 4.12
CA ARG A 23 -7.71 -0.41 3.19
C ARG A 23 -7.65 0.32 1.85
N ARG A 24 -8.78 0.73 1.28
CA ARG A 24 -8.80 1.58 0.06
C ARG A 24 -8.08 2.90 0.29
N ALA A 25 -8.43 3.60 1.38
CA ALA A 25 -7.81 4.87 1.73
C ALA A 25 -6.29 4.74 1.90
N LEU A 26 -5.83 3.61 2.47
CA LEU A 26 -4.41 3.31 2.57
C LEU A 26 -3.73 3.21 1.20
N LEU A 27 -4.30 2.44 0.26
CA LEU A 27 -3.76 2.26 -1.08
C LEU A 27 -3.70 3.58 -1.86
N TYR A 28 -4.79 4.37 -1.83
CA TYR A 28 -4.79 5.68 -2.48
C TYR A 28 -3.73 6.62 -1.92
N ARG A 29 -3.56 6.64 -0.59
CA ARG A 29 -2.55 7.47 0.04
C ARG A 29 -1.14 7.08 -0.40
N VAL A 30 -0.78 5.80 -0.33
CA VAL A 30 0.60 5.38 -0.70
C VAL A 30 0.91 5.56 -2.18
N LEU A 31 -0.10 5.42 -3.06
CA LEU A 31 0.06 5.71 -4.50
C LEU A 31 0.33 7.21 -4.73
N ALA A 32 -0.42 8.08 -4.04
CA ALA A 32 -0.20 9.52 -4.11
C ALA A 32 1.18 9.91 -3.55
N ASP A 33 1.57 9.35 -2.40
CA ASP A 33 2.88 9.59 -1.78
C ASP A 33 4.03 9.11 -2.68
N ALA A 34 3.82 8.03 -3.45
CA ALA A 34 4.76 7.51 -4.44
C ALA A 34 4.74 8.29 -5.79
N GLY A 35 3.91 9.32 -5.92
CA GLY A 35 3.81 10.14 -7.14
C GLY A 35 3.15 9.44 -8.33
N VAL A 36 2.33 8.41 -8.09
CA VAL A 36 1.65 7.66 -9.15
C VAL A 36 0.39 8.40 -9.61
N GLU A 37 0.35 8.80 -10.87
CA GLU A 37 -0.88 9.29 -11.52
C GLU A 37 -1.84 8.12 -11.78
N LEU A 38 -3.13 8.30 -11.45
CA LEU A 38 -4.14 7.25 -11.57
C LEU A 38 -5.22 7.59 -12.60
N GLY A 39 -5.34 6.73 -13.60
CA GLY A 39 -6.44 6.71 -14.55
C GLY A 39 -7.71 6.08 -13.99
N ALA A 40 -8.76 6.04 -14.80
CA ALA A 40 -10.07 5.53 -14.37
C ALA A 40 -10.04 4.04 -14.01
N TYR A 41 -9.33 3.23 -14.79
CA TYR A 41 -9.24 1.79 -14.53
C TYR A 41 -8.37 1.47 -13.31
N ASP A 42 -7.31 2.24 -13.07
CA ASP A 42 -6.46 2.08 -11.88
C ASP A 42 -7.28 2.28 -10.60
N ARG A 43 -8.17 3.28 -10.59
CA ARG A 43 -9.08 3.53 -9.46
C ARG A 43 -10.01 2.36 -9.20
N LEU A 44 -10.59 1.78 -10.26
CA LEU A 44 -11.41 0.56 -10.14
C LEU A 44 -10.61 -0.60 -9.55
N MET A 45 -9.35 -0.77 -9.98
CA MET A 45 -8.47 -1.80 -9.44
C MET A 45 -8.07 -1.54 -7.98
N VAL A 46 -7.80 -0.30 -7.60
CA VAL A 46 -7.51 0.09 -6.21
C VAL A 46 -8.72 -0.16 -5.31
N ASP A 47 -9.93 0.17 -5.80
CA ASP A 47 -11.17 -0.06 -5.07
C ASP A 47 -11.45 -1.55 -4.87
N TRP A 48 -11.19 -2.38 -5.90
CA TRP A 48 -11.28 -3.83 -5.83
C TRP A 48 -10.22 -4.45 -4.90
N LEU A 49 -8.97 -3.99 -4.96
CA LEU A 49 -7.89 -4.44 -4.06
C LEU A 49 -8.20 -4.11 -2.58
N GLY A 50 -8.89 -3.00 -2.31
CA GLY A 50 -9.26 -2.64 -0.94
C GLY A 50 -10.24 -3.61 -0.26
N ASP A 51 -10.96 -4.43 -1.02
CA ASP A 51 -11.82 -5.48 -0.46
C ASP A 51 -11.06 -6.71 0.03
N TRP A 52 -9.79 -6.85 -0.34
CA TRP A 52 -8.97 -7.99 0.07
C TRP A 52 -8.58 -7.92 1.55
N ASP A 53 -7.98 -8.99 2.07
CA ASP A 53 -7.56 -9.09 3.45
C ASP A 53 -6.45 -8.08 3.81
N ASN A 54 -6.35 -7.76 5.10
CA ASN A 54 -5.43 -6.73 5.60
C ASN A 54 -3.95 -7.07 5.34
N PRO A 55 -3.45 -8.31 5.55
CA PRO A 55 -2.11 -8.70 5.15
C PRO A 55 -1.79 -8.42 3.69
N THR A 56 -2.68 -8.77 2.77
CA THR A 56 -2.42 -8.56 1.34
C THR A 56 -2.36 -7.07 1.00
N VAL A 57 -3.32 -6.28 1.47
CA VAL A 57 -3.34 -4.82 1.22
C VAL A 57 -2.10 -4.14 1.80
N LEU A 58 -1.66 -4.53 3.01
CA LEU A 58 -0.46 -3.97 3.63
C LEU A 58 0.82 -4.33 2.86
N THR A 59 0.91 -5.55 2.33
CA THR A 59 2.04 -5.96 1.49
C THR A 59 2.10 -5.13 0.22
N VAL A 60 0.97 -4.94 -0.47
CA VAL A 60 0.90 -4.09 -1.68
C VAL A 60 1.27 -2.64 -1.34
N ALA A 61 0.73 -2.10 -0.24
CA ALA A 61 1.05 -0.74 0.18
C ALA A 61 2.53 -0.56 0.52
N SER A 62 3.16 -1.56 1.15
CA SER A 62 4.60 -1.57 1.44
C SER A 62 5.44 -1.62 0.16
N LEU A 63 5.05 -2.41 -0.83
CA LEU A 63 5.72 -2.46 -2.13
C LEU A 63 5.66 -1.11 -2.85
N ILE A 64 4.49 -0.48 -2.92
CA ILE A 64 4.30 0.84 -3.55
C ILE A 64 5.17 1.89 -2.84
N ALA A 65 5.10 1.95 -1.50
CA ALA A 65 5.86 2.93 -0.73
C ALA A 65 7.38 2.79 -0.94
N ARG A 66 7.90 1.57 -1.02
CA ARG A 66 9.34 1.33 -1.27
C ARG A 66 9.74 1.59 -2.71
N ALA A 67 8.88 1.31 -3.68
CA ALA A 67 9.15 1.60 -5.08
C ALA A 67 9.17 3.10 -5.37
N GLY A 68 8.35 3.89 -4.67
CA GLY A 68 8.33 5.34 -4.75
C GLY A 68 9.36 6.05 -3.88
N ALA A 69 10.05 5.33 -2.98
CA ALA A 69 11.08 5.92 -2.14
C ALA A 69 12.28 6.32 -3.01
N PRO A 70 12.96 7.45 -2.72
CA PRO A 70 14.21 7.79 -3.39
C PRO A 70 15.18 6.62 -3.21
N THR A 71 15.73 6.09 -4.32
CA THR A 71 16.91 5.24 -4.23
C THR A 71 17.97 6.03 -3.48
N GLU A 72 18.38 5.57 -2.30
CA GLU A 72 19.60 6.09 -1.67
C GLU A 72 20.70 5.97 -2.72
N GLN A 73 21.16 7.12 -3.21
CA GLN A 73 22.33 7.16 -4.05
C GLN A 73 23.47 6.60 -3.20
N GLY A 74 23.97 5.43 -3.61
CA GLY A 74 25.23 4.91 -3.10
C GLY A 74 26.26 6.04 -3.16
N SER A 75 26.70 6.47 -1.98
CA SER A 75 27.92 7.26 -1.81
C SER A 75 29.12 6.35 -1.97
#